data_AF-A0A3E1ETA1-F1
#
_entry.id   AF-A0A3E1ETA1-F1
#
_cell.length_a   1.000
_cell.length_b   1.000
_cell.length_c   1.000
_cell.angle_alpha   90.00
_cell.angle_beta   90.00
_cell.angle_gamma   90.00
#
_symmetry.space_group_name_H-M   'P 1'
#
loop_
_entity.id
_entity.type
_entity.pdbx_description
1 polymer ?
#
loop_
_entity_poly.entity_id
_entity_poly.type
_entity_poly.pdbx_seq_one_letter_code
_entity_poly.pdbx_strand_id
1 'polypeptide(L)'
;MTSTPASRLAATLSSLALAACTSNNLPPAPSSVSRADAVATAARCASHRWFPSSANVFHGADPDGIRVDTPDVSWHPDHSTAGWWHPNSWNTGLPYQWGGFSSPHQFDRDLANGLAAGDVYTPEKRRLLDAAVSRHATGIDCSGLISLCWNLPRSYSTRELPSLCSPLPSWDLLAPGDILNTHNSHVLLFTGWANPEHSRLHVCEAGVPPHWLVVQRTAIRSELEKLGFLPWRYRGITD
;
A
#
# COMPACT_ATOMS: atom_id res chain seq x y z
N MET A 1 44.32 35.64 -69.62
CA MET A 1 43.91 34.30 -69.15
C MET A 1 43.72 34.40 -67.65
N THR A 2 42.48 34.23 -67.18
CA THR A 2 42.04 33.59 -65.91
C THR A 2 43.00 33.61 -64.72
N SER A 3 42.65 33.87 -63.46
CA SER A 3 41.44 34.20 -62.70
C SER A 3 41.91 34.24 -61.23
N THR A 4 41.39 35.15 -60.40
CA THR A 4 41.55 35.14 -58.92
C THR A 4 41.01 33.82 -58.32
N PRO A 5 41.40 33.37 -57.09
CA PRO A 5 40.78 33.96 -55.88
C PRO A 5 41.59 33.90 -54.56
N ALA A 6 41.04 34.61 -53.59
CA ALA A 6 41.38 34.62 -52.16
C ALA A 6 40.72 33.47 -51.38
N SER A 7 41.31 33.04 -50.25
CA SER A 7 40.63 32.40 -49.10
C SER A 7 41.48 32.63 -47.84
N ARG A 8 41.04 33.42 -46.85
CA ARG A 8 40.02 33.21 -45.79
C ARG A 8 40.40 32.16 -44.74
N LEU A 9 40.56 32.66 -43.50
CA LEU A 9 40.68 31.95 -42.23
C LEU A 9 39.57 30.90 -42.05
N ALA A 10 39.93 29.77 -41.43
CA ALA A 10 38.99 28.90 -40.74
C ALA A 10 39.55 28.57 -39.34
N ALA A 11 38.97 29.20 -38.33
CA ALA A 11 39.15 28.83 -36.93
C ALA A 11 38.27 27.61 -36.64
N THR A 12 38.88 26.53 -36.16
CA THR A 12 38.20 25.31 -35.76
C THR A 12 37.49 25.53 -34.41
N LEU A 13 36.16 25.58 -34.45
CA LEU A 13 35.29 25.46 -33.28
C LEU A 13 35.20 23.97 -32.89
N SER A 14 35.87 23.58 -31.81
CA SER A 14 35.64 22.28 -31.16
C SER A 14 34.38 22.38 -30.31
N SER A 15 33.27 21.88 -30.84
CA SER A 15 32.02 21.67 -30.11
C SER A 15 32.15 20.41 -29.23
N LEU A 16 32.31 20.61 -27.91
CA LEU A 16 32.04 19.56 -26.93
C LEU A 16 30.53 19.31 -26.89
N ALA A 17 30.07 18.21 -27.49
CA ALA A 17 28.73 17.70 -27.24
C ALA A 17 28.72 17.01 -25.86
N LEU A 18 28.07 17.62 -24.86
CA LEU A 18 27.67 16.90 -23.65
C LEU A 18 26.53 15.95 -24.03
N ALA A 19 26.84 14.67 -24.16
CA ALA A 19 25.84 13.61 -24.17
C ALA A 19 25.29 13.44 -22.75
N ALA A 20 24.13 14.04 -22.48
CA ALA A 20 23.33 13.69 -21.32
C ALA A 20 22.54 12.41 -21.63
N CYS A 21 23.12 11.26 -21.31
CA CYS A 21 22.41 9.99 -21.26
C CYS A 21 22.67 9.34 -19.90
N THR A 22 22.05 9.86 -18.85
CA THR A 22 21.84 9.09 -17.63
C THR A 22 20.68 8.14 -17.93
N SER A 23 20.99 6.93 -18.38
CA SER A 23 20.03 5.82 -18.28
C SER A 23 19.63 5.70 -16.81
N ASN A 24 18.35 5.86 -16.52
CA ASN A 24 17.78 5.53 -15.22
C ASN A 24 17.96 4.02 -14.99
N ASN A 25 19.10 3.62 -14.42
CA ASN A 25 19.39 2.27 -13.96
C ASN A 25 18.59 1.96 -12.68
N LEU A 26 17.27 2.02 -12.76
CA LEU A 26 16.43 1.47 -11.69
C LEU A 26 16.39 -0.05 -11.85
N PRO A 27 16.51 -0.81 -10.75
CA PRO A 27 16.39 -2.26 -10.81
C PRO A 27 15.01 -2.65 -11.35
N PRO A 28 14.91 -3.83 -12.01
CA PRO A 28 13.64 -4.35 -12.48
C PRO A 28 12.65 -4.47 -11.31
N ALA A 29 11.35 -4.32 -11.62
CA ALA A 29 10.31 -4.49 -10.63
C ALA A 29 10.36 -5.92 -10.03
N PRO A 30 10.17 -6.11 -8.70
CA PRO A 30 10.27 -7.42 -8.07
C PRO A 30 9.22 -8.44 -8.54
N SER A 31 8.16 -7.98 -9.20
CA SER A 31 7.06 -8.78 -9.73
C SER A 31 6.41 -8.04 -10.91
N SER A 32 5.49 -8.73 -11.57
CA SER A 32 4.60 -8.13 -12.57
C SER A 32 3.13 -8.44 -12.25
N VAL A 33 2.23 -7.51 -12.55
CA VAL A 33 0.79 -7.69 -12.34
C VAL A 33 0.00 -6.86 -13.35
N SER A 34 -1.19 -7.32 -13.74
CA SER A 34 -2.14 -6.47 -14.47
C SER A 34 -2.88 -5.53 -13.51
N ARG A 35 -3.40 -4.41 -14.02
CA ARG A 35 -4.27 -3.52 -13.23
C ARG A 35 -5.50 -4.25 -12.71
N ALA A 36 -6.09 -5.08 -13.56
CA ALA A 36 -7.28 -5.86 -13.22
C ALA A 36 -6.99 -6.82 -12.05
N ASP A 37 -5.86 -7.53 -12.07
CA ASP A 37 -5.49 -8.46 -11.01
C ASP A 37 -5.16 -7.74 -9.69
N ALA A 38 -4.50 -6.58 -9.75
CA ALA A 38 -4.21 -5.78 -8.57
C ALA A 38 -5.52 -5.33 -7.88
N VAL A 39 -6.46 -4.79 -8.65
CA VAL A 39 -7.77 -4.36 -8.12
C VAL A 39 -8.60 -5.56 -7.64
N ALA A 40 -8.60 -6.68 -8.37
CA ALA A 40 -9.31 -7.88 -7.98
C ALA A 40 -8.75 -8.47 -6.67
N THR A 41 -7.44 -8.40 -6.45
CA THR A 41 -6.80 -8.83 -5.20
C THR A 41 -7.26 -7.98 -4.02
N ALA A 42 -7.30 -6.66 -4.19
CA ALA A 42 -7.82 -5.76 -3.17
C ALA A 42 -9.30 -6.04 -2.84
N ALA A 43 -10.13 -6.26 -3.88
CA ALA A 43 -11.53 -6.58 -3.71
C ALA A 43 -11.73 -7.92 -2.99
N ARG A 44 -10.91 -8.94 -3.26
CA ARG A 44 -10.93 -10.22 -2.53
C ARG A 44 -10.62 -10.03 -1.05
N CYS A 45 -9.65 -9.18 -0.71
CA CYS A 45 -9.32 -8.89 0.69
C CYS A 45 -10.46 -8.14 1.42
N ALA A 46 -11.09 -7.16 0.75
CA ALA A 46 -12.19 -6.39 1.32
C ALA A 46 -13.49 -7.19 1.48
N SER A 47 -13.73 -8.17 0.60
CA SER A 47 -14.93 -9.01 0.61
C SER A 47 -14.73 -10.39 1.24
N HIS A 48 -13.52 -10.68 1.76
CA HIS A 48 -13.20 -11.98 2.33
C HIS A 48 -14.11 -12.30 3.52
N ARG A 49 -14.82 -13.42 3.48
CA ARG A 49 -15.71 -13.86 4.56
C ARG A 49 -15.01 -14.90 5.41
N TRP A 50 -15.03 -14.72 6.72
CA TRP A 50 -14.35 -15.58 7.69
C TRP A 50 -15.16 -15.76 8.97
N PHE A 51 -14.90 -16.84 9.70
CA PHE A 51 -15.63 -17.21 10.91
C PHE A 51 -14.62 -17.48 12.05
N PRO A 52 -14.32 -16.48 12.89
CA PRO A 52 -13.45 -16.66 14.05
C PRO A 52 -14.15 -17.37 15.19
N SER A 53 -13.35 -17.92 16.11
CA SER A 53 -13.80 -18.36 17.43
C SER A 53 -13.31 -17.40 18.51
N SER A 54 -13.71 -17.62 19.76
CA SER A 54 -13.15 -16.90 20.90
C SER A 54 -11.64 -17.15 21.10
N ALA A 55 -11.08 -18.21 20.53
CA ALA A 55 -9.64 -18.48 20.57
C ALA A 55 -8.82 -17.48 19.73
N ASN A 56 -9.47 -16.76 18.81
CA ASN A 56 -8.81 -15.77 17.94
C ASN A 56 -8.87 -14.35 18.52
N VAL A 57 -9.50 -14.16 19.67
CA VAL A 57 -9.53 -12.89 20.41
C VAL A 57 -8.30 -12.82 21.32
N PHE A 58 -7.56 -11.71 21.27
CA PHE A 58 -6.36 -11.54 22.09
C PHE A 58 -6.10 -10.09 22.46
N HIS A 59 -5.88 -9.83 23.76
CA HIS A 59 -5.61 -8.51 24.34
C HIS A 59 -4.52 -8.63 25.41
N GLY A 60 -3.26 -8.50 25.02
CA GLY A 60 -2.16 -8.72 25.95
C GLY A 60 -0.79 -8.84 25.28
N ALA A 61 0.22 -9.24 26.06
CA ALA A 61 1.53 -9.56 25.52
C ALA A 61 1.50 -11.00 24.96
N ASP A 62 1.93 -11.16 23.71
CA ASP A 62 2.11 -12.46 23.09
C ASP A 62 3.34 -13.21 23.68
N PRO A 63 3.63 -14.45 23.26
CA PRO A 63 4.80 -15.21 23.74
C PRO A 63 6.16 -14.54 23.53
N ASP A 64 6.29 -13.58 22.62
CA ASP A 64 7.51 -12.79 22.40
C ASP A 64 7.54 -11.49 23.21
N GLY A 65 6.49 -11.22 24.01
CA GLY A 65 6.34 -9.99 24.77
C GLY A 65 5.79 -8.81 23.95
N ILE A 66 5.34 -9.04 22.71
CA ILE A 66 4.75 -8.00 21.87
C ILE A 66 3.28 -7.82 22.27
N ARG A 67 2.88 -6.58 22.55
CA ARG A 67 1.47 -6.26 22.78
C ARG A 67 0.68 -6.52 21.50
N VAL A 68 -0.33 -7.37 21.57
CA VAL A 68 -1.31 -7.63 20.52
C VAL A 68 -2.70 -7.30 21.08
N ASP A 69 -3.46 -6.55 20.31
CA ASP A 69 -4.85 -6.24 20.60
C ASP A 69 -5.68 -6.42 19.32
N THR A 70 -6.61 -7.37 19.34
CA THR A 70 -7.45 -7.68 18.18
C THR A 70 -8.55 -6.64 17.98
N PRO A 71 -8.91 -6.24 16.74
CA PRO A 71 -10.02 -5.31 16.51
C PRO A 71 -11.40 -6.01 16.59
N ASP A 72 -11.59 -6.87 17.59
CA ASP A 72 -12.87 -7.53 17.87
C ASP A 72 -13.78 -6.64 18.71
N VAL A 73 -15.06 -7.00 18.81
CA VAL A 73 -16.06 -6.22 19.55
C VAL A 73 -15.85 -6.15 21.06
N SER A 74 -14.91 -6.87 21.67
CA SER A 74 -14.52 -6.61 23.06
C SER A 74 -13.44 -5.55 23.20
N TRP A 75 -12.81 -5.14 22.10
CA TRP A 75 -11.79 -4.11 22.07
C TRP A 75 -12.40 -2.71 22.03
N HIS A 76 -12.34 -2.04 23.18
CA HIS A 76 -12.86 -0.68 23.37
C HIS A 76 -11.85 0.19 24.14
N PRO A 77 -10.77 0.66 23.52
CA PRO A 77 -9.86 1.58 24.19
C PRO A 77 -10.48 2.97 24.29
N ASP A 78 -10.25 3.60 25.44
CA ASP A 78 -10.62 4.99 25.67
C ASP A 78 -10.08 5.89 24.55
N HIS A 79 -10.96 6.72 23.99
CA HIS A 79 -10.62 7.69 22.95
C HIS A 79 -10.12 7.09 21.61
N SER A 80 -10.41 5.82 21.33
CA SER A 80 -10.15 5.19 20.04
C SER A 80 -11.44 4.65 19.40
N THR A 81 -11.37 4.28 18.13
CA THR A 81 -12.49 3.60 17.47
C THR A 81 -12.58 2.17 17.94
N ALA A 82 -13.75 1.74 18.42
CA ALA A 82 -14.03 0.37 18.81
C ALA A 82 -13.69 -0.66 17.71
N GLY A 83 -13.43 -1.90 18.15
CA GLY A 83 -13.34 -3.04 17.25
C GLY A 83 -14.70 -3.38 16.61
N TRP A 84 -14.66 -4.24 15.60
CA TRP A 84 -15.76 -4.44 14.68
C TRP A 84 -16.17 -5.91 14.49
N TRP A 85 -15.23 -6.86 14.60
CA TRP A 85 -15.51 -8.25 14.28
C TRP A 85 -16.02 -9.02 15.49
N HIS A 86 -16.96 -9.93 15.26
CA HIS A 86 -17.63 -10.71 16.30
C HIS A 86 -17.09 -12.15 16.34
N PRO A 87 -16.65 -12.67 17.50
CA PRO A 87 -16.31 -14.09 17.64
C PRO A 87 -17.56 -14.97 17.43
N ASN A 88 -17.36 -16.17 16.89
CA ASN A 88 -18.41 -17.16 16.60
C ASN A 88 -19.51 -16.63 15.68
N SER A 89 -19.16 -15.74 14.75
CA SER A 89 -20.06 -15.14 13.78
C SER A 89 -19.35 -14.92 12.45
N TRP A 90 -20.10 -14.84 11.35
CA TRP A 90 -19.51 -14.48 10.07
C TRP A 90 -19.14 -13.00 10.05
N ASN A 91 -17.90 -12.72 9.66
CA ASN A 91 -17.37 -11.38 9.45
C ASN A 91 -16.91 -11.21 7.99
N THR A 92 -16.80 -9.97 7.52
CA THR A 92 -16.41 -9.65 6.15
C THR A 92 -15.31 -8.60 6.13
N GLY A 93 -14.27 -8.84 5.33
CA GLY A 93 -13.06 -8.03 5.21
C GLY A 93 -11.94 -8.55 6.11
N LEU A 94 -10.73 -8.61 5.59
CA LEU A 94 -9.57 -9.01 6.39
C LEU A 94 -9.30 -7.99 7.49
N PRO A 95 -9.04 -8.42 8.74
CA PRO A 95 -8.73 -7.50 9.84
C PRO A 95 -7.36 -6.84 9.63
N TYR A 96 -7.25 -5.61 10.11
CA TYR A 96 -5.99 -4.90 10.16
C TYR A 96 -5.04 -5.58 11.15
N GLN A 97 -3.79 -5.79 10.74
CA GLN A 97 -2.70 -6.25 11.60
C GLN A 97 -1.48 -5.37 11.34
N TRP A 98 -0.93 -4.72 12.36
CA TRP A 98 0.33 -3.97 12.26
C TRP A 98 1.46 -4.86 11.70
N GLY A 99 2.07 -4.45 10.58
CA GLY A 99 3.10 -5.23 9.88
C GLY A 99 2.58 -6.47 9.15
N GLY A 100 1.26 -6.69 9.11
CA GLY A 100 0.64 -7.87 8.54
C GLY A 100 0.72 -7.91 7.01
N PHE A 101 0.86 -9.12 6.47
CA PHE A 101 0.97 -9.39 5.02
C PHE A 101 0.22 -10.66 4.59
N SER A 102 -0.82 -11.07 5.34
CA SER A 102 -1.55 -12.29 5.05
C SER A 102 -2.44 -12.14 3.82
N SER A 103 -2.32 -13.06 2.86
CA SER A 103 -3.36 -13.29 1.86
C SER A 103 -4.62 -13.88 2.51
N PRO A 104 -5.81 -13.85 1.87
CA PRO A 104 -7.01 -14.49 2.40
C PRO A 104 -6.82 -15.96 2.80
N HIS A 105 -6.16 -16.74 1.95
CA HIS A 105 -5.86 -18.16 2.23
C HIS A 105 -4.87 -18.33 3.40
N GLN A 106 -3.85 -17.46 3.48
CA GLN A 106 -2.91 -17.46 4.59
C GLN A 106 -3.61 -17.14 5.91
N PHE A 107 -4.45 -16.11 5.90
CA PHE A 107 -5.27 -15.69 7.02
C PHE A 107 -6.17 -16.81 7.54
N ASP A 108 -6.92 -17.49 6.66
CA ASP A 108 -7.81 -18.58 7.06
C ASP A 108 -7.05 -19.74 7.73
N ARG A 109 -5.87 -20.08 7.19
CA ARG A 109 -5.01 -21.12 7.76
C ARG A 109 -4.50 -20.74 9.15
N ASP A 110 -4.05 -19.51 9.31
CA ASP A 110 -3.53 -19.00 10.58
C ASP A 110 -4.63 -18.89 11.63
N LEU A 111 -5.82 -18.44 11.22
CA LEU A 111 -7.01 -18.38 12.05
C LEU A 111 -7.37 -19.77 12.59
N ALA A 112 -7.36 -20.80 11.72
CA ALA A 112 -7.60 -22.18 12.10
C ALA A 112 -6.53 -22.76 13.03
N ASN A 113 -5.30 -22.24 12.95
CA ASN A 113 -4.20 -22.57 13.87
C ASN A 113 -4.23 -21.79 15.19
N GLY A 114 -5.26 -20.95 15.41
CA GLY A 114 -5.47 -20.23 16.66
C GLY A 114 -4.68 -18.92 16.78
N LEU A 115 -4.18 -18.34 15.67
CA LEU A 115 -3.59 -17.00 15.72
C LEU A 115 -4.66 -15.94 16.03
N ALA A 116 -4.22 -14.85 16.65
CA ALA A 116 -5.04 -13.67 16.89
C ALA A 116 -5.46 -13.02 15.56
N ALA A 117 -6.75 -12.69 15.40
CA ALA A 117 -7.28 -12.11 14.17
C ALA A 117 -7.16 -10.58 14.18
N GLY A 118 -6.08 -10.07 13.61
CA GLY A 118 -5.73 -8.66 13.60
C GLY A 118 -4.87 -8.23 14.78
N ASP A 119 -4.32 -7.02 14.66
CA ASP A 119 -3.46 -6.38 15.65
C ASP A 119 -3.45 -4.87 15.40
N VAL A 120 -4.13 -4.12 16.26
CA VAL A 120 -4.40 -2.70 16.06
C VAL A 120 -3.14 -1.83 16.11
N TYR A 121 -3.17 -0.73 15.37
CA TYR A 121 -2.16 0.33 15.47
C TYR A 121 -2.17 0.99 16.85
N THR A 122 -0.98 1.23 17.40
CA THR A 122 -0.78 2.08 18.58
C THR A 122 0.43 3.00 18.40
N PRO A 123 0.50 4.14 19.13
CA PRO A 123 1.70 4.99 19.14
C PRO A 123 2.98 4.24 19.53
N GLU A 124 2.88 3.21 20.37
CA GLU A 124 4.02 2.39 20.76
C GLU A 124 4.49 1.48 19.63
N LYS A 125 3.57 0.77 18.96
CA LYS A 125 3.88 0.02 17.73
C LYS A 125 4.53 0.91 16.69
N ARG A 126 4.04 2.15 16.57
CA ARG A 126 4.61 3.14 15.68
C ARG A 126 6.05 3.51 16.05
N ARG A 127 6.36 3.65 17.34
CA ARG A 127 7.69 3.95 17.85
C ARG A 127 8.67 2.80 17.60
N LEU A 128 8.20 1.56 17.77
CA LEU A 128 9.00 0.33 17.67
C LEU A 128 9.11 -0.22 16.24
N LEU A 129 8.22 0.18 15.34
CA LEU A 129 8.17 -0.27 13.94
C LEU A 129 8.11 -1.81 13.86
N ASP A 130 9.04 -2.42 13.13
CA ASP A 130 9.08 -3.85 12.85
C ASP A 130 9.29 -4.68 14.12
N ALA A 131 9.90 -4.11 15.17
CA ALA A 131 10.08 -4.78 16.45
C ALA A 131 8.76 -5.02 17.22
N ALA A 132 7.65 -4.42 16.78
CA ALA A 132 6.33 -4.61 17.38
C ALA A 132 5.35 -5.37 16.48
N VAL A 133 5.85 -6.06 15.46
CA VAL A 133 5.07 -6.94 14.58
C VAL A 133 5.02 -8.33 15.20
N SER A 134 3.83 -8.77 15.58
CA SER A 134 3.64 -10.10 16.17
C SER A 134 3.51 -11.18 15.10
N ARG A 135 4.25 -12.29 15.28
CA ARG A 135 4.07 -13.53 14.51
C ARG A 135 2.93 -14.42 15.04
N HIS A 136 2.31 -14.01 16.15
CA HIS A 136 1.19 -14.69 16.80
C HIS A 136 -0.17 -14.06 16.44
N ALA A 137 -0.17 -13.07 15.55
CA ALA A 137 -1.34 -12.47 14.94
C ALA A 137 -1.33 -12.65 13.41
N THR A 138 -2.51 -12.61 12.79
CA THR A 138 -2.69 -12.71 11.34
C THR A 138 -3.67 -11.66 10.84
N GLY A 139 -3.44 -11.14 9.64
CA GLY A 139 -4.15 -10.00 9.08
C GLY A 139 -3.24 -9.24 8.12
N ILE A 140 -3.60 -8.00 7.81
CA ILE A 140 -2.89 -7.23 6.80
C ILE A 140 -2.86 -5.74 7.14
N ASP A 141 -1.73 -5.06 6.95
CA ASP A 141 -1.64 -3.60 7.06
C ASP A 141 -1.79 -2.90 5.71
N CYS A 142 -1.79 -1.56 5.73
CA CYS A 142 -1.98 -0.73 4.55
C CYS A 142 -0.97 -1.05 3.44
N SER A 143 0.30 -1.21 3.79
CA SER A 143 1.39 -1.47 2.86
C SER A 143 1.50 -2.94 2.46
N GLY A 144 1.13 -3.86 3.36
CA GLY A 144 0.96 -5.28 3.10
C GLY A 144 -0.14 -5.53 2.06
N LEU A 145 -1.25 -4.78 2.14
CA LEU A 145 -2.32 -4.84 1.13
C LEU A 145 -1.79 -4.47 -0.26
N ILE A 146 -1.07 -3.35 -0.38
CA ILE A 146 -0.49 -2.94 -1.66
C ILE A 146 0.51 -3.98 -2.16
N SER A 147 1.37 -4.47 -1.28
CA SER A 147 2.36 -5.49 -1.62
C SER A 147 1.69 -6.76 -2.15
N LEU A 148 0.56 -7.15 -1.58
CA LEU A 148 -0.20 -8.32 -2.00
C LEU A 148 -0.89 -8.06 -3.35
N CYS A 149 -1.48 -6.88 -3.54
CA CYS A 149 -2.10 -6.48 -4.80
C CYS A 149 -1.11 -6.44 -5.96
N TRP A 150 0.14 -6.09 -5.70
CA TRP A 150 1.20 -6.11 -6.70
C TRP A 150 1.95 -7.44 -6.80
N ASN A 151 1.49 -8.49 -6.11
CA ASN A 151 2.14 -9.80 -6.09
C ASN A 151 3.63 -9.72 -5.71
N LEU A 152 3.98 -8.85 -4.75
CA LEU A 152 5.34 -8.70 -4.27
C LEU A 152 5.75 -9.89 -3.39
N PRO A 153 7.05 -10.27 -3.36
CA PRO A 153 7.52 -11.43 -2.61
C PRO A 153 7.51 -11.24 -1.09
N ARG A 154 7.35 -10.00 -0.61
CA ARG A 154 7.27 -9.61 0.80
C ARG A 154 6.46 -8.32 0.94
N SER A 155 6.14 -7.95 2.18
CA SER A 155 5.64 -6.60 2.45
C SER A 155 6.73 -5.56 2.23
N TYR A 156 6.38 -4.46 1.57
CA TYR A 156 7.19 -3.26 1.40
C TYR A 156 6.47 -2.09 2.09
N SER A 157 7.14 -1.43 3.03
CA SER A 157 6.55 -0.35 3.81
C SER A 157 6.24 0.89 2.95
N THR A 158 5.42 1.80 3.46
CA THR A 158 5.14 3.12 2.84
C THR A 158 6.38 3.98 2.59
N ARG A 159 7.53 3.63 3.22
CA ARG A 159 8.84 4.23 2.98
C ARG A 159 9.53 3.65 1.73
N GLU A 160 9.32 2.35 1.47
CA GLU A 160 9.97 1.60 0.40
C GLU A 160 9.16 1.62 -0.91
N LEU A 161 7.82 1.64 -0.84
CA LEU A 161 6.95 1.60 -2.03
C LEU A 161 7.33 2.61 -3.13
N PRO A 162 7.68 3.88 -2.83
CA PRO A 162 8.10 4.83 -3.86
C PRO A 162 9.31 4.37 -4.69
N SER A 163 10.24 3.60 -4.11
CA SER A 163 11.41 3.07 -4.82
C SER A 163 11.05 2.05 -5.91
N LEU A 164 9.86 1.46 -5.83
CA LEU A 164 9.31 0.52 -6.81
C LEU A 164 8.45 1.20 -7.88
N CYS A 165 8.19 2.50 -7.73
CA CYS A 165 7.23 3.24 -8.54
C CYS A 165 7.89 4.29 -9.43
N SER A 166 7.09 4.83 -10.35
CA SER A 166 7.30 6.12 -10.99
C SER A 166 6.31 7.12 -10.37
N PRO A 167 6.74 8.33 -9.98
CA PRO A 167 5.81 9.37 -9.52
C PRO A 167 4.90 9.80 -10.67
N LEU A 168 3.63 10.08 -10.36
CA LEU A 168 2.72 10.69 -11.33
C LEU A 168 2.73 12.21 -11.15
N PRO A 169 2.87 13.00 -12.24
CA PRO A 169 2.93 14.45 -12.16
C PRO A 169 1.58 15.10 -11.84
N SER A 170 0.47 14.37 -12.02
CA SER A 170 -0.87 14.79 -11.63
C SER A 170 -1.69 13.58 -11.18
N TRP A 171 -2.63 13.81 -10.28
CA TRP A 171 -3.66 12.83 -9.92
C TRP A 171 -4.52 12.45 -11.12
N ASP A 172 -4.73 13.35 -12.08
CA ASP A 172 -5.58 13.08 -13.26
C ASP A 172 -5.05 11.94 -14.14
N LEU A 173 -3.79 11.55 -13.96
CA LEU A 173 -3.15 10.43 -14.64
C LEU A 173 -3.32 9.10 -13.90
N LEU A 174 -3.96 9.09 -12.73
CA LEU A 174 -4.25 7.87 -11.97
C LEU A 174 -5.05 6.89 -12.82
N ALA A 175 -4.61 5.64 -12.79
CA ALA A 175 -5.29 4.50 -13.36
C ALA A 175 -5.40 3.40 -12.30
N PRO A 176 -6.42 2.52 -12.36
CA PRO A 176 -6.60 1.47 -11.36
C PRO A 176 -5.33 0.65 -11.15
N GLY A 177 -5.01 0.33 -9.89
CA GLY A 177 -3.76 -0.33 -9.51
C GLY A 177 -2.61 0.62 -9.14
N ASP A 178 -2.71 1.91 -9.46
CA ASP A 178 -1.83 2.94 -8.91
C ASP A 178 -2.12 3.16 -7.41
N ILE A 179 -1.18 3.78 -6.69
CA ILE A 179 -1.35 4.07 -5.26
C ILE A 179 -1.30 5.56 -4.95
N LEU A 180 -1.94 5.91 -3.85
CA LEU A 180 -1.77 7.18 -3.16
C LEU A 180 -1.00 6.89 -1.88
N ASN A 181 0.21 7.41 -1.75
CA ASN A 181 1.10 7.10 -0.63
C ASN A 181 1.54 8.37 0.10
N THR A 182 1.46 8.34 1.43
CA THR A 182 2.11 9.30 2.30
C THR A 182 3.28 8.60 2.99
N HIS A 183 4.49 9.10 2.75
CA HIS A 183 5.72 8.50 3.25
C HIS A 183 5.65 8.25 4.76
N ASN A 184 5.99 7.03 5.17
CA ASN A 184 5.99 6.63 6.57
C ASN A 184 4.65 6.87 7.28
N SER A 185 3.50 6.84 6.59
CA SER A 185 2.20 7.11 7.22
C SER A 185 1.15 6.11 6.75
N HIS A 186 0.61 6.27 5.55
CA HIS A 186 -0.50 5.47 5.05
C HIS A 186 -0.49 5.38 3.54
N VAL A 187 -1.14 4.34 2.99
CA VAL A 187 -1.22 4.11 1.54
C VAL A 187 -2.58 3.54 1.16
N LEU A 188 -3.09 3.97 0.00
CA LEU A 188 -4.36 3.55 -0.57
C LEU A 188 -4.13 3.00 -1.98
N LEU A 189 -4.86 1.96 -2.37
CA LEU A 189 -4.93 1.51 -3.76
C LEU A 189 -6.04 2.30 -4.47
N PHE A 190 -5.71 2.98 -5.57
CA PHE A 190 -6.71 3.61 -6.42
C PHE A 190 -7.38 2.55 -7.29
N THR A 191 -8.72 2.48 -7.25
CA THR A 191 -9.50 1.51 -8.04
C THR A 191 -10.35 2.16 -9.14
N GLY A 192 -10.38 3.50 -9.22
CA GLY A 192 -11.08 4.25 -10.27
C GLY A 192 -11.62 5.59 -9.80
N TRP A 193 -12.03 6.44 -10.74
CA TRP A 193 -12.73 7.69 -10.43
C TRP A 193 -14.20 7.42 -10.13
N ALA A 194 -14.72 8.07 -9.10
CA ALA A 194 -16.13 7.96 -8.71
C ALA A 194 -17.02 8.99 -9.43
N ASN A 195 -16.41 9.99 -10.08
CA ASN A 195 -17.10 11.01 -10.85
C ASN A 195 -16.22 11.57 -11.99
N PRO A 196 -16.83 12.12 -13.06
CA PRO A 196 -16.10 12.66 -14.22
C PRO A 196 -15.17 13.83 -13.88
N GLU A 197 -15.48 14.60 -12.82
CA GLU A 197 -14.68 15.77 -12.43
C GLU A 197 -13.41 15.40 -11.65
N HIS A 198 -13.15 14.10 -11.41
CA HIS A 198 -12.00 13.59 -10.66
C HIS A 198 -11.85 14.20 -9.25
N SER A 199 -12.96 14.60 -8.63
CA SER A 199 -12.98 15.13 -7.26
C SER A 199 -13.24 14.06 -6.20
N ARG A 200 -13.76 12.90 -6.62
CA ARG A 200 -14.00 11.73 -5.78
C ARG A 200 -13.44 10.48 -6.46
N LEU A 201 -12.84 9.61 -5.67
CA LEU A 201 -12.16 8.41 -6.15
C LEU A 201 -12.59 7.20 -5.34
N HIS A 202 -12.68 6.05 -6.00
CA HIS A 202 -12.80 4.76 -5.35
C HIS A 202 -11.41 4.27 -4.94
N VAL A 203 -11.28 3.86 -3.68
CA VAL A 203 -10.04 3.33 -3.11
C VAL A 203 -10.31 2.05 -2.33
N CYS A 204 -9.29 1.20 -2.24
CA CYS A 204 -9.23 0.10 -1.29
C CYS A 204 -8.03 0.29 -0.36
N GLU A 205 -8.21 0.05 0.92
CA GLU A 205 -7.17 0.21 1.93
C GLU A 205 -7.36 -0.75 3.10
N ALA A 206 -6.26 -1.15 3.74
CA ALA A 206 -6.31 -1.72 5.09
C ALA A 206 -6.10 -0.56 6.06
N GLY A 207 -7.19 -0.11 6.67
CA GLY A 207 -7.22 1.12 7.44
C GLY A 207 -6.98 0.91 8.93
N VAL A 208 -6.31 1.89 9.54
CA VAL A 208 -6.47 2.27 10.96
C VAL A 208 -7.85 2.94 11.14
N PRO A 209 -8.22 3.56 12.29
CA PRO A 209 -9.56 4.09 12.53
C PRO A 209 -10.19 4.86 11.36
N PRO A 210 -11.50 4.68 11.11
CA PRO A 210 -12.45 4.04 12.02
C PRO A 210 -12.74 2.55 11.73
N HIS A 211 -11.94 1.87 10.90
CA HIS A 211 -12.35 0.57 10.35
C HIS A 211 -11.62 -0.63 10.97
N TRP A 212 -10.29 -0.62 11.02
CA TRP A 212 -9.51 -1.81 11.43
C TRP A 212 -9.70 -3.05 10.53
N LEU A 213 -10.03 -2.83 9.26
CA LEU A 213 -10.14 -3.87 8.25
C LEU A 213 -9.74 -3.35 6.87
N VAL A 214 -9.66 -4.27 5.91
CA VAL A 214 -9.63 -3.95 4.50
C VAL A 214 -11.01 -3.50 4.04
N VAL A 215 -11.12 -2.30 3.50
CA VAL A 215 -12.39 -1.71 3.06
C VAL A 215 -12.25 -1.02 1.71
N GLN A 216 -13.33 -1.08 0.93
CA GLN A 216 -13.50 -0.25 -0.26
C GLN A 216 -14.36 0.97 0.11
N ARG A 217 -13.92 2.16 -0.26
CA ARG A 217 -14.69 3.39 -0.02
C ARG A 217 -14.49 4.42 -1.12
N THR A 218 -15.36 5.43 -1.11
CA THR A 218 -15.17 6.64 -1.91
C THR A 218 -14.46 7.70 -1.05
N ALA A 219 -13.33 8.20 -1.52
CA ALA A 219 -12.56 9.27 -0.90
C ALA A 219 -12.71 10.58 -1.67
N ILE A 220 -12.49 11.71 -0.97
CA ILE A 220 -12.50 13.05 -1.56
C ILE A 220 -11.05 13.46 -1.86
N ARG A 221 -10.76 13.82 -3.11
CA ARG A 221 -9.40 14.16 -3.56
C ARG A 221 -8.77 15.26 -2.71
N SER A 222 -9.48 16.37 -2.50
CA SER A 222 -8.96 17.54 -1.78
C SER A 222 -8.65 17.25 -0.30
N GLU A 223 -9.31 16.27 0.32
CA GLU A 223 -8.97 15.83 1.67
C GLU A 223 -7.68 15.02 1.68
N LEU A 224 -7.51 14.10 0.73
CA LEU A 224 -6.28 13.33 0.61
C LEU A 224 -5.06 14.20 0.24
N GLU A 225 -5.25 15.19 -0.62
CA GLU A 225 -4.21 16.18 -0.94
C GLU A 225 -3.78 16.96 0.31
N LYS A 226 -4.72 17.39 1.15
CA LYS A 226 -4.42 18.05 2.45
C LYS A 226 -3.69 17.12 3.42
N LEU A 227 -3.96 15.81 3.36
CA LEU A 227 -3.27 14.78 4.15
C LEU A 227 -1.90 14.39 3.57
N GLY A 228 -1.47 15.00 2.46
CA GLY A 228 -0.14 14.82 1.89
C GLY A 228 0.03 13.56 1.04
N PHE A 229 -1.07 12.96 0.58
CA PHE A 229 -0.98 11.81 -0.32
C PHE A 229 -0.39 12.22 -1.68
N LEU A 230 0.54 11.42 -2.17
CA LEU A 230 1.16 11.60 -3.49
C LEU A 230 0.84 10.40 -4.39
N PRO A 231 0.58 10.61 -5.70
CA PRO A 231 0.23 9.55 -6.62
C PRO A 231 1.48 8.85 -7.20
N TRP A 232 1.49 7.52 -7.17
CA TRP A 232 2.59 6.68 -7.65
C TRP A 232 2.06 5.51 -8.49
N ARG A 233 2.80 5.19 -9.56
CA ARG A 233 2.53 4.04 -10.42
C ARG A 233 3.62 2.98 -10.24
N TYR A 234 3.23 1.77 -9.88
CA TYR A 234 4.17 0.65 -9.80
C TYR A 234 4.77 0.34 -11.17
N ARG A 235 6.09 0.17 -11.24
CA ARG A 235 6.80 -0.13 -12.50
C ARG A 235 6.54 -1.52 -13.05
N GLY A 236 6.00 -2.43 -12.24
CA GLY A 236 5.65 -3.80 -12.64
C GLY A 236 4.21 -3.96 -13.16
N ILE A 237 3.47 -2.88 -13.37
CA ILE A 237 2.16 -2.95 -14.04
C ILE A 237 2.38 -3.26 -15.54
N THR A 238 1.65 -4.24 -16.07
CA THR A 238 1.85 -4.75 -17.44
C THR A 238 0.93 -4.12 -18.50
N ASP A 239 -0.08 -3.35 -18.09
CA ASP A 239 -1.13 -2.77 -18.95
C ASP A 239 -1.54 -1.32 -18.60
#